data_AF-A0A0D3C496-F1
#
_entry.id   AF-A0A0D3C496-F1
#
_cell.length_a   1.000
_cell.length_b   1.000
_cell.length_c   1.000
_cell.angle_alpha   90.00
_cell.angle_beta   90.00
_cell.angle_gamma   90.00
#
_symmetry.space_group_name_H-M   'P 1'
#
loop_
_entity.id
_entity.type
_entity.pdbx_description
1 polymer ?
#
loop_
_entity_poly.entity_id
_entity_poly.type
_entity_poly.pdbx_seq_one_letter_code
_entity_poly.pdbx_strand_id
1 'polypeptide(L)'
;MDRSGGSYSPLKSGSNFSDRAPTEMAPLFPGCDYEHWLIVMEKPGGENASRQQMIDCYVQTLAKIVGSEEEAKRKIYNVSCERYFGFGCEIDEETSNKLEGIPGVLFVLPDSYVDPEYKDYGAELFVNGEVVPRPPERQRKILELTTQRSSDKPRYNDKTRNVRRRDNMR
;
A
#
# COMPACT_ATOMS: atom_id res chain seq x y z
N MET A 1 51.66 26.03 -35.96
CA MET A 1 50.98 24.74 -36.24
C MET A 1 50.84 24.04 -34.90
N ASP A 2 50.07 24.58 -33.95
CA ASP A 2 48.61 24.49 -33.80
C ASP A 2 48.09 23.05 -33.70
N ARG A 3 47.71 22.63 -32.49
CA ARG A 3 46.41 22.01 -32.17
C ARG A 3 46.20 21.87 -30.66
N SER A 4 45.15 22.55 -30.23
CA SER A 4 44.62 22.74 -28.88
C SER A 4 43.72 21.58 -28.40
N GLY A 5 43.52 21.50 -27.07
CA GLY A 5 42.31 20.97 -26.43
C GLY A 5 42.43 19.53 -25.90
N GLY A 6 41.98 19.19 -24.69
CA GLY A 6 41.28 19.96 -23.66
C GLY A 6 40.90 19.03 -22.50
N SER A 7 41.00 19.53 -21.28
CA SER A 7 40.54 18.90 -20.04
C SER A 7 39.06 18.53 -20.12
N TYR A 8 38.71 17.30 -19.75
CA TYR A 8 37.33 16.92 -19.48
C TYR A 8 36.82 17.73 -18.28
N SER A 9 36.00 18.73 -18.55
CA SER A 9 35.13 19.37 -17.55
C SER A 9 33.72 18.78 -17.70
N PRO A 10 33.05 18.37 -16.61
CA PRO A 10 31.65 17.97 -16.69
C PRO A 10 30.81 19.22 -16.96
N LEU A 11 29.96 19.13 -17.99
CA LEU A 11 28.98 20.15 -18.34
C LEU A 11 28.13 20.49 -17.10
N LYS A 12 28.33 21.69 -16.56
CA LYS A 12 27.27 22.42 -15.86
C LYS A 12 26.21 22.78 -16.90
N SER A 13 25.04 22.15 -16.81
CA SER A 13 23.82 22.74 -17.37
C SER A 13 22.92 23.08 -16.19
N GLY A 14 23.01 24.34 -15.76
CA GLY A 14 22.02 24.93 -14.87
C GLY A 14 20.81 25.35 -15.71
N SER A 15 19.62 24.94 -15.28
CA SER A 15 18.38 25.60 -15.65
C SER A 15 17.30 25.36 -14.57
N ASN A 16 17.21 26.37 -13.70
CA ASN A 16 16.00 26.87 -13.04
C ASN A 16 15.11 25.88 -12.27
N PHE A 17 15.39 25.76 -10.97
CA PHE A 17 14.53 25.11 -9.97
C PHE A 17 13.35 25.98 -9.49
N SER A 18 13.03 27.10 -10.16
CA SER A 18 12.15 28.14 -9.61
C SER A 18 10.76 28.27 -10.24
N ASP A 19 10.37 27.45 -11.22
CA ASP A 19 9.06 27.55 -11.90
C ASP A 19 8.28 26.22 -11.97
N ARG A 20 8.39 25.34 -10.97
CA ARG A 20 7.43 24.23 -10.84
C ARG A 20 6.17 24.75 -10.15
N ALA A 21 5.09 24.86 -10.93
CA ALA A 21 3.72 24.95 -10.43
C ALA A 21 3.48 23.90 -9.33
N PRO A 22 2.54 24.14 -8.38
CA PRO A 22 2.31 23.24 -7.25
C PRO A 22 2.21 21.82 -7.77
N THR A 23 3.07 20.96 -7.23
CA THR A 23 3.25 19.57 -7.60
C THR A 23 1.92 18.81 -7.57
N GLU A 24 1.17 18.86 -8.66
CA GLU A 24 0.27 17.79 -9.08
C GLU A 24 1.19 16.61 -9.41
N MET A 25 1.67 15.93 -8.37
CA MET A 25 2.47 14.73 -8.51
C MET A 25 1.54 13.70 -9.10
N ALA A 26 1.71 13.40 -10.39
CA ALA A 26 0.97 12.33 -11.04
C ALA A 26 1.06 11.06 -10.15
N PRO A 27 -0.06 10.35 -9.92
CA PRO A 27 -0.08 9.15 -9.09
C PRO A 27 1.08 8.22 -9.45
N LEU A 28 1.92 7.90 -8.46
CA LEU A 28 3.10 7.03 -8.66
C LEU A 28 2.69 5.64 -9.18
N PHE A 29 1.45 5.22 -8.91
CA PHE A 29 0.87 3.96 -9.33
C PHE A 29 -0.61 4.14 -9.74
N PRO A 30 -1.10 3.43 -10.77
CA PRO A 30 -2.52 3.42 -11.13
C PRO A 30 -3.41 2.99 -9.94
N GLY A 31 -4.48 3.73 -9.70
CA GLY A 31 -5.41 3.49 -8.57
C GLY A 31 -4.96 4.07 -7.22
N CYS A 32 -3.79 4.71 -7.16
CA CYS A 32 -3.34 5.45 -5.99
C CYS A 32 -3.85 6.89 -6.05
N ASP A 33 -5.08 7.10 -5.60
CA ASP A 33 -5.81 8.36 -5.70
C ASP A 33 -6.01 9.08 -4.36
N TYR A 34 -5.53 8.50 -3.25
CA TYR A 34 -5.77 8.97 -1.88
C TYR A 34 -7.25 8.97 -1.46
N GLU A 35 -8.11 8.28 -2.22
CA GLU A 35 -9.49 7.96 -1.87
C GLU A 35 -9.65 6.46 -1.53
N HIS A 36 -8.68 5.64 -1.94
CA HIS A 36 -8.60 4.22 -1.60
C HIS A 36 -7.43 3.94 -0.66
N TRP A 37 -7.73 3.26 0.44
CA TRP A 37 -6.78 3.03 1.53
C TRP A 37 -6.72 1.56 1.91
N LEU A 38 -5.49 1.05 2.00
CA LEU A 38 -5.18 -0.26 2.56
C LEU A 38 -4.87 -0.11 4.05
N ILE A 39 -5.68 -0.75 4.87
CA ILE A 39 -5.52 -0.80 6.32
C ILE A 39 -4.98 -2.17 6.73
N VAL A 40 -3.78 -2.19 7.30
CA VAL A 40 -3.14 -3.40 7.80
C VAL A 40 -3.29 -3.45 9.31
N MET A 41 -3.71 -4.60 9.85
CA MET A 41 -3.97 -4.79 11.27
C MET A 41 -3.12 -5.88 11.89
N GLU A 42 -2.81 -5.72 13.19
CA GLU A 42 -2.17 -6.75 14.01
C GLU A 42 -3.23 -7.68 14.60
N LYS A 43 -3.12 -8.98 14.33
CA LYS A 43 -3.95 -10.05 14.93
C LYS A 43 -5.45 -9.66 15.05
N PRO A 44 -6.13 -9.29 13.95
CA PRO A 44 -7.53 -8.89 14.01
C PRO A 44 -8.39 -10.02 14.59
N GLY A 45 -9.31 -9.69 15.49
CA GLY A 45 -10.14 -10.68 16.19
C GLY A 45 -9.43 -11.50 17.28
N GLY A 46 -8.12 -11.27 17.52
CA GLY A 46 -7.35 -11.93 18.57
C GLY A 46 -6.56 -13.16 18.12
N GLU A 47 -6.02 -13.92 19.08
CA GLU A 47 -5.25 -15.13 18.78
C GLU A 47 -6.14 -16.25 18.23
N ASN A 48 -5.69 -16.86 17.13
CA ASN A 48 -6.42 -17.92 16.42
C ASN A 48 -7.84 -17.52 15.98
N ALA A 49 -8.05 -16.23 15.69
CA ALA A 49 -9.31 -15.73 15.16
C ALA A 49 -9.69 -16.48 13.88
N SER A 50 -10.96 -16.87 13.79
CA SER A 50 -11.54 -17.36 12.55
C SER A 50 -11.60 -16.26 11.50
N ARG A 51 -11.71 -16.65 10.23
CA ARG A 51 -11.88 -15.72 9.12
C ARG A 51 -13.02 -14.72 9.33
N GLN A 52 -14.17 -15.18 9.81
CA GLN A 52 -15.31 -14.31 10.04
C GLN A 52 -15.02 -13.29 11.16
N GLN A 53 -14.38 -13.72 12.25
CA GLN A 53 -14.00 -12.82 13.35
C GLN A 53 -13.00 -11.75 12.91
N MET A 54 -12.08 -12.08 11.99
CA MET A 54 -11.18 -11.10 11.41
C MET A 54 -11.95 -10.06 10.57
N ILE A 55 -12.87 -10.51 9.72
CA ILE A 55 -13.72 -9.62 8.90
C ILE A 55 -14.59 -8.73 9.77
N ASP A 56 -15.22 -9.28 10.82
CA ASP A 56 -16.03 -8.52 11.76
C ASP A 56 -15.17 -7.45 12.47
N CYS A 57 -13.93 -7.78 12.84
CA CYS A 57 -12.99 -6.83 13.40
C CYS A 57 -12.62 -5.69 12.43
N TYR A 58 -12.46 -5.98 11.14
CA TYR A 58 -12.23 -4.97 10.10
C TYR A 58 -13.41 -4.00 10.00
N VAL A 59 -14.63 -4.54 9.89
CA VAL A 59 -15.87 -3.76 9.82
C VAL A 59 -16.01 -2.87 11.05
N GLN A 60 -15.83 -3.44 12.25
CA GLN A 60 -15.92 -2.68 13.51
C GLN A 60 -14.85 -1.59 13.60
N THR A 61 -13.65 -1.85 13.09
CA THR A 61 -12.56 -0.87 13.08
C THR A 61 -12.92 0.34 12.22
N LEU A 62 -13.41 0.12 11.00
CA LEU A 62 -13.82 1.22 10.13
C LEU A 62 -15.08 1.91 10.66
N ALA A 63 -16.04 1.17 11.23
CA ALA A 63 -17.28 1.69 11.80
C ALA A 63 -17.06 2.74 12.90
N LYS A 64 -15.98 2.61 13.69
CA LYS A 64 -15.60 3.62 14.71
C LYS A 64 -15.32 5.00 14.10
N ILE A 65 -14.94 5.05 12.83
CA ILE A 65 -14.61 6.29 12.12
C ILE A 65 -15.77 6.76 11.25
N VAL A 66 -16.39 5.85 10.50
CA VAL A 66 -17.46 6.19 9.54
C VAL A 66 -18.86 6.22 10.17
N GLY A 67 -18.98 5.82 11.45
CA GLY A 67 -20.18 5.98 12.28
C GLY A 67 -21.08 4.75 12.40
N SER A 68 -21.03 3.78 11.46
CA SER A 68 -21.81 2.54 11.55
C SER A 68 -21.17 1.37 10.82
N GLU A 69 -21.60 0.14 11.18
CA GLU A 69 -21.15 -1.08 10.51
C GLU A 69 -21.70 -1.19 9.09
N GLU A 70 -22.93 -0.71 8.86
CA GLU A 70 -23.56 -0.70 7.54
C GLU A 70 -22.76 0.16 6.56
N GLU A 71 -22.33 1.36 7.01
CA GLU A 71 -21.51 2.25 6.21
C GLU A 71 -20.11 1.68 5.99
N ALA A 72 -19.52 1.07 7.02
CA ALA A 72 -18.24 0.38 6.91
C ALA A 72 -18.30 -0.76 5.88
N LYS A 73 -19.34 -1.61 5.91
CA LYS A 73 -19.52 -2.71 4.96
C LYS A 73 -19.67 -2.23 3.51
N ARG A 74 -20.26 -1.04 3.31
CA ARG A 74 -20.40 -0.41 1.99
C ARG A 74 -19.08 0.16 1.47
N LYS A 75 -18.24 0.70 2.36
CA LYS A 75 -16.96 1.33 2.02
C LYS A 75 -15.81 0.33 1.86
N ILE A 76 -15.86 -0.83 2.49
CA ILE A 76 -14.85 -1.88 2.33
C ILE A 76 -15.07 -2.57 0.97
N TYR A 77 -14.04 -2.57 0.11
CA TYR A 77 -14.12 -3.21 -1.22
C TYR A 77 -13.36 -4.54 -1.30
N ASN A 78 -12.42 -4.79 -0.38
CA ASN A 78 -11.73 -6.08 -0.28
C ASN A 78 -11.24 -6.37 1.14
N VAL A 79 -10.98 -7.65 1.42
CA VAL A 79 -10.42 -8.14 2.68
C VAL A 79 -9.33 -9.17 2.42
N SER A 80 -8.34 -9.23 3.31
CA SER A 80 -7.32 -10.27 3.33
C SER A 80 -7.22 -10.87 4.73
N CYS A 81 -7.29 -12.19 4.78
CA CYS A 81 -7.27 -12.99 6.02
C CYS A 81 -6.14 -14.04 6.03
N GLU A 82 -5.25 -14.05 5.02
CA GLU A 82 -4.23 -15.09 4.87
C GLU A 82 -2.84 -14.50 4.56
N ARG A 83 -2.70 -13.81 3.41
CA ARG A 83 -1.39 -13.29 2.94
C ARG A 83 -0.86 -12.14 3.80
N TYR A 84 -1.79 -11.32 4.26
CA TYR A 84 -1.62 -10.30 5.28
C TYR A 84 -2.99 -10.11 5.93
N PHE A 85 -3.03 -9.45 7.08
CA PHE A 85 -4.26 -9.14 7.78
C PHE A 85 -4.62 -7.68 7.55
N GLY A 86 -5.65 -7.45 6.76
CA GLY A 86 -6.06 -6.09 6.42
C GLY A 86 -7.25 -6.04 5.47
N PHE A 87 -7.71 -4.82 5.20
CA PHE A 87 -8.84 -4.53 4.32
C PHE A 87 -8.59 -3.25 3.54
N GLY A 88 -9.17 -3.18 2.34
CA GLY A 88 -9.20 -1.99 1.51
C GLY A 88 -10.54 -1.26 1.67
N CYS A 89 -10.50 0.06 1.80
CA CYS A 89 -11.71 0.88 1.94
C CYS A 89 -11.65 2.21 1.18
N GLU A 90 -12.82 2.71 0.79
CA GLU A 90 -12.99 4.00 0.10
C GLU A 90 -13.37 5.10 1.11
N ILE A 91 -12.40 5.94 1.45
CA ILE A 91 -12.50 7.08 2.37
C ILE A 91 -11.52 8.17 1.95
N ASP A 92 -11.83 9.42 2.29
CA ASP A 92 -10.94 10.54 2.04
C ASP A 92 -9.71 10.51 2.98
N GLU A 93 -8.66 11.22 2.59
CA GLU A 93 -7.40 11.30 3.33
C GLU A 93 -7.57 11.82 4.77
N GLU A 94 -8.48 12.77 5.01
CA GLU A 94 -8.72 13.24 6.38
C GLU A 94 -9.28 12.13 7.27
N THR A 95 -10.16 11.30 6.72
CA THR A 95 -10.75 10.17 7.43
C THR A 95 -9.76 9.03 7.62
N SER A 96 -8.89 8.75 6.64
CA SER A 96 -7.86 7.71 6.76
C SER A 96 -6.88 8.01 7.89
N ASN A 97 -6.47 9.27 8.06
CA ASN A 97 -5.58 9.71 9.14
C ASN A 97 -6.12 9.38 10.54
N LYS A 98 -7.46 9.28 10.71
CA LYS A 98 -8.09 8.92 11.99
C LYS A 98 -7.89 7.45 12.35
N LEU A 99 -7.55 6.59 11.39
CA LEU A 99 -7.30 5.16 11.60
C LEU A 99 -5.92 4.87 12.21
N GLU A 100 -4.92 5.73 12.01
CA GLU A 100 -3.56 5.52 12.53
C GLU A 100 -3.50 5.40 14.06
N GLY A 101 -4.45 6.03 14.76
CA GLY A 101 -4.55 5.97 16.23
C GLY A 101 -5.38 4.81 16.78
N ILE A 102 -5.99 3.99 15.93
CA ILE A 102 -6.89 2.92 16.39
C ILE A 102 -6.08 1.71 16.87
N PRO A 103 -6.33 1.19 18.09
CA PRO A 103 -5.65 -0.01 18.58
C PRO A 103 -5.77 -1.18 17.62
N GLY A 104 -4.62 -1.78 17.30
CA GLY A 104 -4.53 -2.90 16.36
C GLY A 104 -4.30 -2.50 14.90
N VAL A 105 -4.42 -1.21 14.53
CA VAL A 105 -3.99 -0.75 13.20
C VAL A 105 -2.46 -0.60 13.18
N LEU A 106 -1.81 -1.20 12.18
CA LEU A 106 -0.36 -1.15 11.98
C LEU A 106 0.05 -0.15 10.90
N PHE A 107 -0.66 -0.15 9.77
CA PHE A 107 -0.37 0.73 8.65
C PHE A 107 -1.65 1.21 7.99
N VAL A 108 -1.66 2.48 7.60
CA VAL A 108 -2.67 3.12 6.76
C VAL A 108 -1.92 3.59 5.52
N LEU A 109 -2.18 2.96 4.36
CA LEU A 109 -1.41 3.20 3.14
C LEU A 109 -2.37 3.56 1.99
N PRO A 110 -2.01 4.50 1.11
CA PRO A 110 -2.74 4.69 -0.15
C PRO A 110 -2.68 3.38 -0.94
N ASP A 111 -3.84 2.86 -1.35
CA ASP A 111 -3.90 1.61 -2.10
C ASP A 111 -3.61 1.84 -3.59
N SER A 112 -3.37 0.77 -4.35
CA SER A 112 -3.15 0.86 -5.80
C SER A 112 -3.59 -0.43 -6.47
N TYR A 113 -3.86 -0.37 -7.77
CA TYR A 113 -4.27 -1.56 -8.50
C TYR A 113 -3.16 -2.61 -8.53
N VAL A 114 -3.54 -3.84 -8.17
CA VAL A 114 -2.76 -5.04 -8.49
C VAL A 114 -2.91 -5.35 -9.97
N ASP A 115 -4.14 -5.25 -10.49
CA ASP A 115 -4.45 -5.40 -11.90
C ASP A 115 -5.13 -4.13 -12.45
N PRO A 116 -4.36 -3.22 -13.09
CA PRO A 116 -4.89 -1.98 -13.64
C PRO A 116 -5.93 -2.17 -14.74
N GLU A 117 -5.90 -3.29 -15.48
CA GLU A 117 -6.85 -3.56 -16.57
C GLU A 117 -8.27 -3.68 -16.03
N TYR A 118 -8.43 -4.32 -14.87
CA TYR A 118 -9.72 -4.54 -14.21
C TYR A 118 -9.94 -3.63 -13.02
N LYS A 119 -9.06 -2.65 -12.79
CA LYS A 119 -9.08 -1.76 -11.61
C LYS A 119 -9.19 -2.55 -10.30
N ASP A 120 -8.45 -3.64 -10.21
CA ASP A 120 -8.56 -4.60 -9.11
C ASP A 120 -7.42 -4.39 -8.11
N TYR A 121 -7.79 -4.05 -6.87
CA TYR A 121 -6.87 -3.86 -5.75
C TYR A 121 -6.34 -5.18 -5.17
N GLY A 122 -6.76 -6.34 -5.70
CA GLY A 122 -6.35 -7.64 -5.20
C GLY A 122 -7.10 -8.05 -3.94
N ALA A 123 -6.45 -8.83 -3.06
CA ALA A 123 -7.08 -9.49 -1.92
C ALA A 123 -8.37 -10.26 -2.31
N GLU A 124 -9.31 -10.51 -1.40
CA GLU A 124 -10.61 -11.12 -1.70
C GLU A 124 -11.67 -10.03 -1.79
N LEU A 125 -12.48 -10.03 -2.87
CA LEU A 125 -13.49 -8.98 -3.05
C LEU A 125 -14.52 -9.04 -1.92
N PHE A 126 -14.91 -7.87 -1.45
CA PHE A 126 -15.90 -7.71 -0.39
C PHE A 126 -16.95 -6.72 -0.86
N VAL A 127 -18.21 -7.13 -0.84
CA VAL A 127 -19.32 -6.33 -1.33
C VAL A 127 -20.44 -6.40 -0.29
N ASN A 128 -20.73 -5.26 0.34
CA ASN A 128 -21.85 -5.10 1.28
C ASN A 128 -21.89 -6.14 2.41
N GLY A 129 -20.74 -6.56 2.94
CA GLY A 129 -20.68 -7.55 4.02
C GLY A 129 -20.32 -8.96 3.57
N GLU A 130 -20.28 -9.24 2.28
CA GLU A 130 -20.06 -10.58 1.74
C GLU A 130 -18.77 -10.68 0.93
N VAL A 131 -18.05 -11.79 1.09
CA VAL A 131 -16.91 -12.09 0.23
C VAL A 131 -17.42 -12.69 -1.08
N VAL A 132 -17.04 -12.07 -2.19
CA VAL A 132 -17.49 -12.45 -3.52
C VAL A 132 -16.32 -13.06 -4.32
N PRO A 133 -16.50 -14.24 -4.95
CA PRO A 133 -15.46 -14.82 -5.79
C PRO A 133 -15.30 -14.03 -7.09
N ARG A 134 -14.05 -13.90 -7.54
CA ARG A 134 -13.75 -13.42 -8.89
C ARG A 134 -14.04 -14.51 -9.94
N PRO A 135 -14.29 -14.13 -11.20
CA PRO A 135 -14.18 -15.05 -12.32
C PRO A 135 -12.83 -15.80 -12.29
N PRO A 136 -12.78 -17.10 -12.64
CA PRO A 136 -11.56 -17.91 -12.50
C PRO A 136 -10.33 -17.33 -13.21
N GLU A 137 -10.50 -16.74 -14.39
CA GLU A 137 -9.41 -16.11 -15.13
C GLU A 137 -8.81 -14.91 -14.38
N ARG A 138 -9.68 -14.05 -13.83
CA ARG A 138 -9.27 -12.92 -13.00
C ARG A 138 -8.61 -13.39 -11.71
N GLN A 139 -9.13 -14.44 -11.08
CA GLN A 139 -8.54 -14.99 -9.87
C GLN A 139 -7.11 -15.50 -10.11
N ARG A 140 -6.87 -16.20 -11.23
CA ARG A 140 -5.53 -16.68 -11.63
C ARG A 140 -4.58 -15.51 -11.88
N LYS A 141 -5.03 -14.50 -12.63
CA LYS A 141 -4.22 -13.30 -12.93
C LYS A 141 -3.80 -12.56 -11.66
N ILE A 142 -4.72 -12.38 -10.70
CA ILE A 142 -4.38 -11.78 -9.39
C ILE A 142 -3.34 -12.60 -8.64
N LEU A 143 -3.48 -13.93 -8.62
CA LEU A 143 -2.52 -14.81 -7.97
C LEU A 143 -1.13 -14.71 -8.61
N GLU A 144 -1.04 -14.69 -9.94
CA GLU A 144 0.22 -14.54 -10.68
C GLU A 144 0.89 -13.18 -10.37
N LEU A 145 0.16 -12.07 -10.49
CA LEU A 145 0.69 -10.71 -10.27
C LEU A 145 1.20 -10.51 -8.83
N THR A 146 0.48 -11.04 -7.85
CA THR A 146 0.87 -10.93 -6.44
C THR A 146 2.02 -11.86 -6.06
N THR A 147 2.17 -13.00 -6.74
CA THR A 147 3.30 -13.92 -6.51
C THR A 147 4.57 -13.41 -7.20
N GLN A 148 4.49 -12.90 -8.42
CA GLN A 148 5.65 -12.37 -9.15
C GLN A 148 6.28 -11.14 -8.46
N ARG A 149 5.45 -10.26 -7.86
CA ARG A 149 5.97 -9.15 -7.04
C ARG A 149 6.79 -9.62 -5.83
N SER A 150 6.61 -10.85 -5.37
CA SER A 150 7.42 -11.41 -4.28
C SER A 150 8.81 -11.88 -4.74
N SER A 151 8.94 -12.32 -5.99
CA SER A 151 10.22 -12.79 -6.57
C SER A 151 11.11 -11.66 -7.08
N ASP A 152 10.54 -10.52 -7.49
CA ASP A 152 11.30 -9.37 -7.99
C ASP A 152 11.78 -8.41 -6.90
N LYS A 153 11.58 -8.73 -5.61
CA LYS A 153 12.19 -7.95 -4.52
C LYS A 153 13.71 -7.98 -4.69
N PRO A 154 14.39 -6.84 -4.91
CA PRO A 154 15.83 -6.80 -4.78
C PRO A 154 16.15 -7.23 -3.34
N ARG A 155 16.88 -8.34 -3.16
CA ARG A 155 17.45 -8.70 -1.85
C ARG A 155 18.37 -7.56 -1.43
N TYR A 156 17.83 -6.61 -0.66
CA TYR A 156 18.66 -5.59 -0.02
C TYR A 156 19.51 -6.29 1.03
N ASN A 157 20.73 -6.64 0.64
CA ASN A 157 21.70 -7.29 1.52
C ASN A 157 22.22 -6.21 2.46
N ASP A 158 21.56 -6.01 3.61
CA ASP A 158 21.95 -5.06 4.66
C ASP A 158 23.23 -5.54 5.37
N LYS A 159 24.36 -5.48 4.66
CA LYS A 159 25.70 -5.64 5.23
C LYS A 159 26.16 -4.39 5.99
N THR A 160 25.38 -3.31 5.96
CA THR A 160 25.72 -2.01 6.55
C THR A 160 25.34 -1.88 8.03
N ARG A 161 24.38 -2.68 8.53
CA ARG A 161 23.95 -2.60 9.94
C ARG A 161 24.96 -3.15 10.96
N ASN A 162 25.87 -4.03 10.54
CA ASN A 162 26.85 -4.63 11.46
C ASN A 162 28.10 -3.77 11.70
N VAL A 163 28.33 -2.72 10.90
CA VAL A 163 29.50 -1.85 11.07
C VAL A 163 29.28 -0.85 12.21
N ARG A 164 28.07 -0.29 12.33
CA ARG A 164 27.75 0.73 13.36
C ARG A 164 27.68 0.20 14.80
N ARG A 165 27.57 -1.12 15.00
CA ARG A 165 27.59 -1.72 16.35
C ARG A 165 29.00 -1.93 16.91
N ARG A 166 30.05 -1.93 16.07
CA ARG A 166 31.44 -2.09 16.55
C ARG A 166 32.08 -0.80 17.00
N ASP A 167 31.65 0.35 16.48
CA ASP A 167 32.26 1.64 16.81
C ASP A 167 31.76 2.24 18.13
N ASN A 168 30.69 1.69 18.72
CA ASN A 168 30.16 2.14 20.01
C ASN A 168 30.67 1.33 21.22
N MET A 169 31.75 0.56 21.04
CA MET A 169 32.34 -0.29 22.08
C MET A 169 33.88 -0.17 22.15
N ARG A 170 34.42 1.01 21.80
CA ARG A 170 35.82 1.36 22.07
C ARG A 170 35.91 2.67 22.84
#